data_AF-A0A7S3X3J6-F1
#
_entry.id   AF-A0A7S3X3J6-F1
#
_cell.length_a   1.000
_cell.length_b   1.000
_cell.length_c   1.000
_cell.angle_alpha   90.00
_cell.angle_beta   90.00
_cell.angle_gamma   90.00
#
_symmetry.space_group_name_H-M   'P 1'
#
loop_
_entity.id
_entity.type
_entity.pdbx_description
1 polymer ?
#
loop_
_entity_poly.entity_id
_entity_poly.type
_entity_poly.pdbx_seq_one_letter_code
_entity_poly.pdbx_strand_id
1 'polypeptide(L)'
;REYWFGGQLFESKPGTTPFGEPVEKRPLGYTYKLRDEVWQHCSRNLASEFTKENYDVLTHNCNHFSEKLSLFIRNEHIPDEVLRQPDLVMSTVTARLLRPVLNRWLGGFDKSEEGCATDGGAEATSLWQRVRPGSLVEFA
;
A
#
# COMPACT_ATOMS: atom_id res chain seq x y z
N ARG A 1 -12.06 4.63 -5.36
CA ARG A 1 -10.70 4.53 -5.93
C ARG A 1 -10.09 3.24 -5.42
N GLU A 2 -9.08 2.72 -6.10
CA GLU A 2 -8.33 1.53 -5.67
C GLU A 2 -6.95 1.97 -5.19
N TYR A 3 -6.60 1.61 -3.96
CA TYR A 3 -5.30 1.90 -3.35
C TYR A 3 -4.53 0.60 -3.22
N TRP A 4 -3.28 0.56 -3.67
CA TRP A 4 -2.50 -0.67 -3.68
C TRP A 4 -1.00 -0.40 -3.59
N PHE A 5 -0.24 -1.43 -3.21
CA PHE A 5 1.22 -1.38 -3.07
C PHE A 5 1.88 -2.32 -4.08
N GLY A 6 2.84 -1.78 -4.82
CA GLY A 6 3.59 -2.50 -5.86
C GLY A 6 5.03 -2.01 -6.03
N GLY A 7 5.69 -1.66 -4.93
CA GLY A 7 6.99 -0.97 -4.91
C GLY A 7 6.89 0.53 -4.56
N GLN A 8 5.69 1.08 -4.66
CA GLN A 8 5.26 2.34 -4.07
C GLN A 8 3.74 2.27 -3.89
N LEU A 9 3.16 3.28 -3.25
CA LEU A 9 1.71 3.33 -3.07
C LEU A 9 1.06 4.00 -4.28
N PHE A 10 0.01 3.39 -4.79
CA PHE A 10 -0.72 3.81 -5.97
C PHE A 10 -2.18 4.09 -5.65
N GLU A 11 -2.77 5.05 -6.37
CA GLU A 11 -4.21 5.24 -6.49
C GLU A 11 -4.62 5.07 -7.97
N SER A 12 -5.56 4.18 -8.22
CA SER A 12 -6.06 3.86 -9.56
C SER A 12 -7.59 3.84 -9.63
N LYS A 13 -8.13 3.74 -10.85
CA LYS A 13 -9.55 3.40 -11.03
C LYS A 13 -9.73 1.91 -10.67
N PRO A 14 -10.77 1.54 -9.91
CA PRO A 14 -11.00 0.15 -9.57
C PRO A 14 -11.08 -0.76 -10.79
N GLY A 15 -10.37 -1.90 -10.75
CA GLY A 15 -10.39 -2.92 -11.80
C GLY A 15 -9.52 -2.59 -13.02
N THR A 16 -8.75 -1.50 -12.99
CA THR A 16 -7.86 -1.08 -14.08
C THR A 16 -6.38 -1.20 -13.72
N THR A 17 -6.05 -1.91 -12.64
CA THR A 17 -4.66 -2.24 -12.32
C THR A 17 -4.14 -3.33 -13.29
N PRO A 18 -2.83 -3.61 -13.32
CA PRO A 18 -2.29 -4.73 -14.09
C PRO A 18 -2.91 -6.09 -13.76
N PHE A 19 -3.61 -6.21 -12.62
CA PHE A 19 -4.29 -7.42 -12.19
C PHE A 19 -5.73 -7.54 -12.74
N GLY A 20 -6.29 -6.47 -13.33
CA GLY A 20 -7.63 -6.45 -13.89
C GLY A 20 -8.76 -6.44 -12.85
N GLU A 21 -9.91 -7.02 -13.20
CA GLU A 21 -11.05 -7.12 -12.27
C GLU A 21 -10.75 -8.13 -11.14
N PRO A 22 -11.11 -7.79 -9.88
CA PRO A 22 -10.86 -8.68 -8.76
C PRO A 22 -11.77 -9.91 -8.84
N VAL A 23 -11.22 -11.06 -8.43
CA VAL A 23 -11.94 -12.34 -8.34
C VAL A 23 -13.07 -12.28 -7.31
N GLU A 24 -12.87 -11.51 -6.24
CA GLU A 24 -13.83 -11.34 -5.16
C GLU A 24 -13.85 -9.89 -4.66
N LYS A 25 -15.05 -9.38 -4.32
CA LYS A 25 -15.25 -8.05 -3.71
C LYS A 25 -15.92 -8.23 -2.35
N ARG A 26 -15.24 -7.88 -1.27
CA ARG A 26 -15.78 -7.96 0.10
C ARG A 26 -16.02 -6.57 0.68
N PRO A 27 -17.25 -6.25 1.10
CA PRO A 27 -17.51 -5.03 1.85
C PRO A 27 -16.79 -5.10 3.21
N LEU A 28 -15.88 -4.14 3.47
CA LEU A 28 -15.32 -3.95 4.81
C LEU A 28 -16.24 -3.08 5.68
N GLY A 29 -17.06 -2.21 5.05
CA GLY A 29 -18.06 -1.36 5.69
C GLY A 29 -17.90 0.10 5.26
N TYR A 30 -18.23 1.04 6.15
CA TYR A 30 -18.22 2.49 5.91
C TYR A 30 -17.15 3.22 6.72
N THR A 31 -16.72 4.38 6.23
CA THR A 31 -15.84 5.32 6.93
C THR A 31 -16.29 6.75 6.65
N TYR A 32 -15.99 7.66 7.58
CA TYR A 32 -16.18 9.11 7.38
C TYR A 32 -14.95 9.77 6.72
N LYS A 33 -13.87 9.02 6.51
CA LYS A 33 -12.67 9.52 5.84
C LYS A 33 -12.95 9.88 4.40
N LEU A 34 -12.60 11.10 4.04
CA LEU A 34 -12.65 11.58 2.67
C LEU A 34 -11.52 10.95 1.85
N ARG A 35 -11.72 10.87 0.53
CA ARG A 35 -10.71 10.35 -0.41
C ARG A 35 -9.35 11.04 -0.23
N ASP A 36 -9.36 12.35 -0.07
CA ASP A 36 -8.12 13.14 0.01
C ASP A 36 -7.41 12.90 1.34
N GLU A 37 -8.13 12.73 2.47
CA GLU A 37 -7.54 12.33 3.75
C GLU A 37 -6.88 10.95 3.64
N VAL A 38 -7.52 10.00 2.95
CA VAL A 38 -6.97 8.66 2.72
C VAL A 38 -5.67 8.75 1.91
N TRP A 39 -5.67 9.51 0.82
CA TRP A 39 -4.46 9.64 -0.01
C TRP A 39 -3.33 10.40 0.70
N GLN A 40 -3.65 11.44 1.46
CA GLN A 40 -2.67 12.15 2.28
C GLN A 40 -2.09 11.24 3.36
N HIS A 41 -2.91 10.41 4.01
CA HIS A 41 -2.41 9.42 4.96
C HIS A 41 -1.43 8.43 4.30
N CYS A 42 -1.79 7.89 3.13
CA CYS A 42 -0.90 7.04 2.35
C CYS A 42 0.42 7.77 2.03
N SER A 43 0.34 8.98 1.50
CA SER A 43 1.50 9.75 1.04
C SER A 43 2.43 10.18 2.18
N ARG A 44 1.88 10.63 3.31
CA ARG A 44 2.66 11.22 4.40
C ARG A 44 3.12 10.21 5.44
N ASN A 45 2.30 9.20 5.72
CA ASN A 45 2.53 8.29 6.85
C ASN A 45 2.97 6.89 6.42
N LEU A 46 2.56 6.43 5.24
CA LEU A 46 2.83 5.05 4.80
C LEU A 46 3.86 4.98 3.66
N ALA A 47 4.00 6.01 2.83
CA ALA A 47 4.82 5.94 1.62
C ALA A 47 6.31 5.68 1.88
N SER A 48 6.87 6.16 3.00
CA SER A 48 8.26 5.89 3.39
C SER A 48 8.47 4.47 3.93
N GLU A 49 7.40 3.78 4.32
CA GLU A 49 7.42 2.39 4.78
C GLU A 49 7.15 1.41 3.63
N PHE A 50 6.37 1.78 2.64
CA PHE A 50 6.01 0.90 1.51
C PHE A 50 6.81 1.30 0.28
N THR A 51 8.05 0.82 0.20
CA THR A 51 9.00 1.19 -0.86
C THR A 51 9.41 0.00 -1.71
N LYS A 52 10.14 0.26 -2.80
CA LYS A 52 10.62 -0.75 -3.73
C LYS A 52 11.71 -1.60 -3.09
N GLU A 53 12.52 -0.97 -2.24
CA GLU A 53 13.67 -1.57 -1.57
C GLU A 53 13.27 -2.61 -0.53
N ASN A 54 12.13 -2.41 0.14
CA ASN A 54 11.63 -3.31 1.17
C ASN A 54 10.41 -4.13 0.75
N TYR A 55 10.01 -4.05 -0.52
CA TYR A 55 8.94 -4.90 -1.05
C TYR A 55 9.33 -6.37 -0.91
N ASP A 56 8.43 -7.13 -0.29
CA ASP A 56 8.55 -8.57 -0.22
C ASP A 56 7.19 -9.24 -0.37
N VAL A 57 7.06 -10.11 -1.39
CA VAL A 57 5.81 -10.80 -1.72
C VAL A 57 5.25 -11.61 -0.55
N LEU A 58 6.06 -11.95 0.46
CA LEU A 58 5.63 -12.75 1.59
C LEU A 58 5.37 -11.93 2.84
N THR A 59 6.28 -11.02 3.18
CA THR A 59 6.30 -10.36 4.49
C THR A 59 6.00 -8.88 4.43
N HIS A 60 5.96 -8.27 3.24
CA HIS A 60 5.72 -6.84 3.08
C HIS A 60 5.18 -6.53 1.68
N ASN A 61 3.88 -6.78 1.49
CA ASN A 61 3.20 -6.73 0.19
C ASN A 61 1.87 -5.95 0.28
N CYS A 62 1.07 -6.00 -0.80
CA CYS A 62 -0.21 -5.30 -0.88
C CYS A 62 -1.21 -5.67 0.24
N ASN A 63 -1.14 -6.88 0.81
CA ASN A 63 -2.02 -7.28 1.90
C ASN A 63 -1.64 -6.57 3.21
N HIS A 64 -0.34 -6.40 3.46
CA HIS A 64 0.18 -5.67 4.63
C HIS A 64 -0.12 -4.17 4.54
N PHE A 65 -0.07 -3.61 3.33
CA PHE A 65 -0.54 -2.26 3.08
C PHE A 65 -2.05 -2.12 3.33
N SER A 66 -2.85 -3.05 2.80
CA SER A 66 -4.30 -3.04 2.96
C SER A 66 -4.72 -3.13 4.43
N GLU A 67 -3.99 -3.91 5.22
CA GLU A 67 -4.15 -4.00 6.67
C GLU A 67 -3.95 -2.65 7.36
N LYS A 68 -2.83 -1.97 7.10
CA LYS A 68 -2.56 -0.63 7.67
C LYS A 68 -3.59 0.40 7.22
N LEU A 69 -4.00 0.34 5.95
CA LEU A 69 -5.01 1.24 5.42
C LEU A 69 -6.37 1.00 6.10
N SER A 70 -6.77 -0.27 6.27
CA SER A 70 -8.01 -0.66 6.95
C SER A 70 -8.06 -0.16 8.38
N LEU A 71 -6.96 -0.32 9.13
CA LEU A 71 -6.82 0.23 10.48
C LEU A 71 -6.98 1.76 10.51
N PHE A 72 -6.44 2.48 9.53
CA PHE A 72 -6.63 3.92 9.45
C PHE A 72 -8.08 4.33 9.15
N ILE A 73 -8.73 3.68 8.18
CA ILE A 73 -10.07 4.09 7.74
C ILE A 73 -11.19 3.59 8.67
N ARG A 74 -10.99 2.49 9.39
CA ARG A 74 -12.04 1.82 10.18
C ARG A 74 -11.61 1.35 11.57
N ASN A 75 -10.32 1.35 11.88
CA ASN A 75 -9.78 0.73 13.10
C ASN A 75 -10.16 -0.76 13.21
N GLU A 76 -10.17 -1.46 12.08
CA GLU A 76 -10.49 -2.89 11.96
C GLU A 76 -9.47 -3.57 11.04
N HIS A 77 -9.11 -4.82 11.39
CA HIS A 77 -8.25 -5.68 10.59
C HIS A 77 -8.95 -6.15 9.30
N ILE A 78 -8.18 -6.42 8.24
CA ILE A 78 -8.71 -7.14 7.07
C ILE A 78 -8.97 -8.61 7.42
N PRO A 79 -9.79 -9.36 6.65
CA PRO A 79 -10.00 -10.78 6.91
C PRO A 79 -8.68 -11.57 6.95
N ASP A 80 -8.51 -12.39 7.99
CA ASP A 80 -7.28 -13.17 8.24
C ASP A 80 -6.84 -13.99 7.03
N GLU A 81 -7.78 -14.55 6.29
CA GLU A 81 -7.50 -15.34 5.10
C GLU A 81 -6.81 -14.54 3.98
N VAL A 82 -7.03 -13.22 3.90
CA VAL A 82 -6.33 -12.32 2.97
C VAL A 82 -4.93 -12.04 3.50
N LEU A 83 -4.81 -11.69 4.79
CA LEU A 83 -3.51 -11.41 5.41
C LEU A 83 -2.57 -12.62 5.36
N ARG A 84 -3.12 -13.84 5.48
CA ARG A 84 -2.39 -15.11 5.53
C ARG A 84 -2.23 -15.81 4.18
N GLN A 85 -2.67 -15.22 3.07
CA GLN A 85 -2.42 -15.79 1.73
C GLN A 85 -0.94 -16.13 1.48
N PRO A 86 0.05 -15.30 1.91
CA PRO A 86 1.44 -15.65 1.72
C PRO A 86 1.88 -16.91 2.45
N ASP A 87 1.35 -17.17 3.66
CA ASP A 87 1.65 -18.37 4.43
C ASP A 87 1.17 -19.64 3.70
N LEU A 88 -0.02 -19.56 3.08
CA LEU A 88 -0.59 -20.64 2.30
C LEU A 88 0.27 -20.95 1.07
N VAL A 89 0.80 -19.91 0.40
CA VAL A 89 1.69 -20.05 -0.76
C VAL A 89 3.06 -20.61 -0.35
N MET A 90 3.57 -20.20 0.81
CA MET A 90 4.84 -20.67 1.39
C MET A 90 4.87 -22.12 1.84
N SER A 91 3.72 -22.79 1.86
CA SER A 91 3.64 -24.24 2.06
C SER A 91 4.29 -25.03 0.92
N THR A 92 4.55 -24.39 -0.25
CA THR A 92 5.16 -25.04 -1.41
C THR A 92 6.63 -24.67 -1.59
N VAL A 93 7.47 -25.66 -1.91
CA VAL A 93 8.90 -25.46 -2.21
C VAL A 93 9.08 -24.55 -3.44
N THR A 94 8.20 -24.70 -4.43
CA THR A 94 8.22 -23.89 -5.66
C THR A 94 8.04 -22.41 -5.39
N ALA A 95 7.09 -22.01 -4.53
CA ALA A 95 6.88 -20.60 -4.22
C ALA A 95 8.10 -19.93 -3.57
N ARG A 96 8.81 -20.66 -2.69
CA ARG A 96 10.03 -20.17 -2.05
C ARG A 96 11.13 -19.89 -3.08
N LEU A 97 11.27 -20.77 -4.07
CA LEU A 97 12.24 -20.61 -5.15
C LEU A 97 11.88 -19.44 -6.09
N LEU A 98 10.58 -19.17 -6.27
CA LEU A 98 10.10 -18.07 -7.13
C LEU A 98 10.09 -16.70 -6.43
N ARG A 99 10.28 -16.63 -5.10
CA ARG A 99 10.24 -15.37 -4.33
C ARG A 99 11.05 -14.22 -4.96
N PRO A 100 12.30 -14.39 -5.42
CA PRO A 100 13.05 -13.28 -6.02
C PRO A 100 12.41 -12.75 -7.30
N VAL A 101 11.87 -13.64 -8.13
CA VAL A 101 11.16 -13.29 -9.37
C VAL A 101 9.87 -12.55 -9.05
N LEU A 102 9.12 -13.04 -8.05
CA LEU A 102 7.87 -12.42 -7.59
C LEU A 102 8.11 -11.04 -6.96
N ASN A 103 9.16 -10.86 -6.16
CA ASN A 103 9.52 -9.56 -5.60
C ASN A 103 9.86 -8.55 -6.71
N ARG A 104 10.64 -8.98 -7.72
CA ARG A 104 10.98 -8.12 -8.86
C ARG A 104 9.76 -7.76 -9.69
N TRP A 105 8.83 -8.69 -9.88
CA TRP A 105 7.64 -8.45 -10.68
C TRP A 105 6.62 -7.59 -9.95
N LEU A 106 6.22 -8.00 -8.74
CA LEU A 106 5.14 -7.37 -7.98
C LEU A 106 5.58 -6.12 -7.21
N GLY A 107 6.87 -5.99 -6.90
CA GLY A 107 7.46 -4.76 -6.33
C GLY A 107 8.07 -3.84 -7.39
N GLY A 108 7.97 -4.20 -8.67
CA GLY A 108 8.65 -3.53 -9.77
C GLY A 108 7.80 -2.51 -10.53
N PHE A 109 6.59 -2.18 -10.07
CA PHE A 109 5.71 -1.27 -10.79
C PHE A 109 6.21 0.18 -10.65
N ASP A 110 6.22 0.90 -11.77
CA ASP A 110 6.54 2.32 -11.83
C ASP A 110 5.26 3.14 -12.09
N LYS A 111 5.35 4.48 -12.02
CA LYS A 111 4.21 5.37 -12.29
C LYS A 111 3.67 5.14 -13.71
N SER A 112 2.39 4.76 -13.83
CA SER A 112 1.68 4.79 -15.11
C SER A 112 1.16 6.20 -15.41
N GLU A 113 0.92 6.52 -16.67
CA GLU A 113 0.40 7.84 -17.09
C GLU A 113 -1.01 8.15 -16.55
N GLU A 114 -1.78 7.12 -16.16
CA GLU A 114 -3.19 7.24 -15.77
C GLU A 114 -3.44 7.16 -14.24
N GLY A 115 -2.41 6.81 -13.45
CA GLY A 115 -2.51 6.62 -12.00
C GLY A 115 -1.75 7.68 -11.20
N CYS A 116 -2.18 7.94 -9.96
CA CYS A 116 -1.37 8.70 -9.01
C CYS A 116 -0.51 7.71 -8.23
N ALA A 117 0.79 7.98 -8.08
CA ALA A 117 1.63 7.23 -7.15
C ALA A 117 2.34 8.19 -6.20
N THR A 118 2.60 7.72 -4.99
CA THR A 118 3.37 8.47 -3.99
C THR A 118 4.80 8.68 -4.48
N ASP A 119 5.55 9.52 -3.78
CA ASP A 119 6.96 9.82 -4.07
C ASP A 119 7.92 9.06 -3.14
N GLY A 120 7.48 7.92 -2.60
CA GLY A 120 8.22 7.17 -1.58
C GLY A 120 8.37 7.92 -0.25
N GLY A 121 7.54 8.94 0.02
CA GLY A 121 7.59 9.73 1.25
C GLY A 121 8.70 10.79 1.24
N ALA A 122 9.24 11.13 0.07
CA ALA A 122 10.29 12.14 -0.07
C ALA A 122 9.81 13.54 0.35
N GLU A 123 8.61 13.96 -0.08
CA GLU A 123 7.99 15.22 0.32
C GLU A 123 7.76 15.27 1.84
N ALA A 124 7.18 14.20 2.39
CA ALA A 124 6.92 14.10 3.82
C ALA A 124 8.21 14.19 4.64
N THR A 125 9.27 13.49 4.20
CA THR A 125 10.58 13.53 4.85
C THR A 125 11.20 14.93 4.76
N SER A 126 11.12 15.59 3.59
CA SER A 126 11.62 16.96 3.42
C SER A 126 10.87 17.95 4.30
N LEU A 127 9.55 17.78 4.46
CA LEU A 127 8.75 18.59 5.36
C LEU A 127 9.25 18.46 6.80
N TRP A 128 9.41 17.24 7.31
CA TRP A 128 9.87 17.00 8.68
C TRP A 128 11.28 17.53 8.95
N GLN A 129 12.17 17.52 7.95
CA GLN A 129 13.51 18.12 8.06
C GLN A 129 13.49 19.65 8.21
N ARG A 130 12.42 20.31 7.75
CA ARG A 130 12.27 21.77 7.82
C ARG A 130 11.57 22.24 9.10
N VAL A 131 10.90 21.33 9.82
CA VAL A 131 10.19 21.64 11.07
C VAL A 131 11.20 22.03 12.16
N ARG A 132 10.99 23.18 12.80
CA ARG A 132 11.79 23.69 13.92
C ARG A 132 10.97 23.71 15.21
N PRO A 133 11.60 23.70 16.40
CA PRO A 133 10.89 23.93 17.66
C PRO A 133 10.00 25.19 17.58
N GLY A 134 8.72 25.06 17.92
CA GLY A 134 7.72 26.14 17.82
C GLY A 134 7.01 26.25 16.48
N SER A 135 7.31 25.40 15.50
CA SER A 135 6.54 25.36 14.24
C SER A 135 5.15 24.79 14.47
N LEU A 136 4.13 25.41 13.87
CA LEU A 136 2.80 24.82 13.75
C LEU A 136 2.79 23.91 12.52
N VAL A 137 2.47 22.64 12.74
CA VAL A 137 2.22 21.68 11.66
C VAL A 137 0.71 21.43 11.62
N GLU A 138 0.07 21.86 10.54
CA GLU A 138 -1.35 21.61 10.32
C GLU A 138 -1.55 20.22 9.73
N PHE A 139 -2.29 19.39 10.46
CA PHE A 139 -2.81 18.11 9.97
C PHE A 139 -4.22 18.37 9.45
N ALA A 140 -4.31 18.86 8.21
CA ALA A 140 -5.56 18.84 7.44
C ALA A 140 -5.76 17.47 6.82
#